data_AF-A0A2S8W2W8-F1
#
_entry.id   AF-A0A2S8W2W8-F1
#
_cell.length_a   1.000
_cell.length_b   1.000
_cell.length_c   1.000
_cell.angle_alpha   90.00
_cell.angle_beta   90.00
_cell.angle_gamma   90.00
#
_symmetry.space_group_name_H-M   'P 1'
#
loop_
_entity.id
_entity.type
_entity.pdbx_description
1 polymer ?
#
loop_
_entity_poly.entity_id
_entity_poly.type
_entity_poly.pdbx_seq_one_letter_code
_entity_poly.pdbx_strand_id
1 'polypeptide(L)'
;MSSAVHRLLLALALITLTPASAFAEWKRAESPHFVVYSDGSERSLRDYTLKLERFDALLTSRFGPGPLNEVRKLPVYLVADARALRVAVPGLPAGIAGYYSTSENDVFAVLVRGESDDLLLHEYSHHVMARSGDDRYPGWLREGFAEYFATATVTAGGQASFGLPDPGRLRALNQGSWLPMDVVLRADGSLGINTEAGRGMFYAQSWALTHWLLADAGRVRALSAYVRAVNSGRDPVEAWQANYNITPDQLTAQLRAYLRGRMSYAKLDVPPVNPAITVTPLSPAADVVLLPMINARSWNPAEIDGPALLSTFRTAAARFPDDPLALVALGRAEKRWGDPVAAETALTRALERQDDNVEGLILMADLAMERGLDAADEAERTRQEALARDLLRRALAADPTDGRIDSAQARFRRAGFQ
;
A
#
# COMPACT_ATOMS: atom_id res chain seq x y z
N MET A 1 56.62 -43.77 -5.03
CA MET A 1 55.59 -43.34 -4.06
C MET A 1 55.37 -41.82 -4.14
N SER A 2 55.01 -41.25 -5.31
CA SER A 2 54.95 -39.76 -5.44
C SER A 2 53.73 -39.19 -6.18
N SER A 3 52.87 -40.00 -6.82
CA SER A 3 51.68 -39.47 -7.52
C SER A 3 50.35 -39.71 -6.80
N ALA A 4 50.30 -40.64 -5.83
CA ALA A 4 49.08 -40.95 -5.08
C ALA A 4 48.78 -39.90 -3.99
N VAL A 5 49.82 -39.33 -3.37
CA VAL A 5 49.65 -38.36 -2.26
C VAL A 5 49.19 -36.98 -2.77
N HIS A 6 49.61 -36.57 -3.96
CA HIS A 6 49.16 -35.32 -4.58
C HIS A 6 47.71 -35.37 -5.07
N ARG A 7 47.21 -36.56 -5.47
CA ARG A 7 45.80 -36.73 -5.85
C ARG A 7 44.86 -36.76 -4.65
N LEU A 8 45.34 -37.19 -3.48
CA LEU A 8 44.54 -37.20 -2.25
C LEU A 8 44.41 -35.80 -1.63
N LEU A 9 45.42 -34.92 -1.81
CA LEU A 9 45.38 -33.54 -1.33
C LEU A 9 44.51 -32.60 -2.18
N LEU A 10 44.34 -32.88 -3.49
CA LEU A 10 43.40 -32.17 -4.36
C LEU A 10 41.94 -32.63 -4.18
N ALA A 11 41.71 -33.85 -3.69
CA ALA A 11 40.37 -34.34 -3.37
C ALA A 11 39.84 -33.83 -2.01
N LEU A 12 40.73 -33.43 -1.09
CA LEU A 12 40.35 -32.91 0.23
C LEU A 12 40.10 -31.39 0.26
N ALA A 13 40.46 -30.66 -0.79
CA ALA A 13 40.22 -29.22 -0.91
C ALA A 13 38.87 -28.85 -1.55
N LEU A 14 38.04 -29.83 -1.91
CA LEU A 14 36.78 -29.63 -2.65
C LEU A 14 35.50 -29.94 -1.85
N ILE A 15 35.55 -30.03 -0.51
CA ILE A 15 34.41 -30.50 0.32
C ILE A 15 33.74 -29.42 1.21
N THR A 16 34.08 -28.13 1.14
CA THR A 16 33.35 -27.12 1.95
C THR A 16 32.99 -25.82 1.21
N LEU A 17 32.59 -25.93 -0.05
CA LEU A 17 31.70 -24.92 -0.65
C LEU A 17 30.31 -25.53 -0.70
N THR A 18 29.69 -25.76 0.46
CA THR A 18 28.23 -25.69 0.51
C THR A 18 27.90 -24.29 0.01
N PRO A 19 27.10 -24.12 -1.07
CA PRO A 19 26.60 -22.80 -1.38
C PRO A 19 25.87 -22.36 -0.12
N ALA A 20 26.43 -21.37 0.59
CA ALA A 20 25.63 -20.62 1.53
C ALA A 20 24.52 -20.08 0.65
N SER A 21 23.32 -20.65 0.75
CA SER A 21 22.14 -20.06 0.14
C SER A 21 22.13 -18.65 0.70
N ALA A 22 22.54 -17.69 -0.14
CA ALA A 22 22.62 -16.31 0.26
C ALA A 22 21.18 -15.92 0.56
N PHE A 23 20.89 -15.80 1.86
CA PHE A 23 19.60 -15.29 2.29
C PHE A 23 19.47 -13.89 1.69
N ALA A 24 18.27 -13.53 1.23
CA ALA A 24 17.94 -12.21 0.73
C ALA A 24 18.15 -11.13 1.82
N GLU A 25 18.29 -11.51 3.09
CA GLU A 25 18.62 -10.62 4.20
C GLU A 25 17.67 -9.42 4.25
N TRP A 26 16.37 -9.70 4.26
CA TRP A 26 15.33 -8.68 4.38
C TRP A 26 15.58 -7.76 5.57
N LYS A 27 15.37 -6.46 5.37
CA LYS A 27 15.48 -5.41 6.39
C LYS A 27 14.18 -4.62 6.44
N ARG A 28 13.83 -4.16 7.63
CA ARG A 28 12.70 -3.26 7.90
C ARG A 28 13.26 -1.90 8.33
N ALA A 29 12.93 -0.85 7.59
CA ALA A 29 13.17 0.53 7.98
C ALA A 29 11.87 1.17 8.46
N GLU A 30 11.91 1.74 9.65
CA GLU A 30 10.76 2.41 10.26
C GLU A 30 11.05 3.89 10.45
N SER A 31 10.06 4.70 10.08
CA SER A 31 10.05 6.16 10.14
C SER A 31 8.70 6.63 10.71
N PRO A 32 8.47 7.95 10.88
CA PRO A 32 7.20 8.45 11.40
C PRO A 32 5.95 7.99 10.62
N HIS A 33 5.99 7.95 9.28
CA HIS A 33 4.83 7.66 8.42
C HIS A 33 4.96 6.36 7.61
N PHE A 34 6.14 5.76 7.55
CA PHE A 34 6.37 4.57 6.72
C PHE A 34 7.10 3.45 7.45
N VAL A 35 6.74 2.22 7.09
CA VAL A 35 7.51 1.01 7.37
C VAL A 35 7.91 0.37 6.04
N VAL A 36 9.17 0.46 5.66
CA VAL A 36 9.68 -0.02 4.37
C VAL A 36 10.46 -1.31 4.55
N TYR A 37 10.15 -2.33 3.76
CA TYR A 37 10.82 -3.63 3.75
C TYR A 37 11.63 -3.78 2.46
N SER A 38 12.86 -4.29 2.55
CA SER A 38 13.64 -4.60 1.36
C SER A 38 14.74 -5.63 1.62
N ASP A 39 15.01 -6.50 0.65
CA ASP A 39 16.21 -7.36 0.57
C ASP A 39 17.42 -6.64 -0.07
N GLY A 40 17.38 -5.30 -0.13
CA GLY A 40 18.44 -4.47 -0.68
C GLY A 40 19.48 -4.03 0.36
N SER A 41 20.35 -3.10 -0.05
CA SER A 41 21.30 -2.47 0.88
C SER A 41 20.56 -1.58 1.89
N GLU A 42 21.06 -1.53 3.13
CA GLU A 42 20.53 -0.63 4.17
C GLU A 42 20.53 0.84 3.72
N ARG A 43 21.57 1.25 2.98
CA ARG A 43 21.67 2.61 2.43
C ARG A 43 20.51 2.92 1.50
N SER A 44 20.27 2.06 0.51
CA SER A 44 19.16 2.23 -0.44
C SER A 44 17.80 2.23 0.28
N LEU A 45 17.64 1.37 1.29
CA LEU A 45 16.42 1.31 2.09
C LEU A 45 16.18 2.60 2.89
N ARG A 46 17.22 3.16 3.53
CA ARG A 46 17.15 4.46 4.22
C ARG A 46 16.86 5.60 3.25
N ASP A 47 17.56 5.65 2.12
CA ASP A 47 17.40 6.70 1.11
C ASP A 47 15.96 6.70 0.56
N TYR A 48 15.39 5.52 0.31
CA TYR A 48 14.00 5.39 -0.15
C TYR A 48 13.00 5.78 0.93
N THR A 49 13.19 5.32 2.17
CA THR A 49 12.33 5.70 3.30
C THR A 49 12.33 7.23 3.49
N LEU A 50 13.49 7.87 3.38
CA LEU A 50 13.63 9.32 3.43
C LEU A 50 12.95 10.03 2.26
N LYS A 51 12.95 9.44 1.06
CA LYS A 51 12.21 9.96 -0.09
C LYS A 51 10.71 10.01 0.21
N LEU A 52 10.15 8.95 0.81
CA LEU A 52 8.73 8.91 1.17
C LEU A 52 8.37 9.94 2.24
N GLU A 53 9.19 10.10 3.28
CA GLU A 53 9.00 11.12 4.31
C GLU A 53 9.06 12.54 3.76
N ARG A 54 9.91 12.80 2.76
CA ARG A 54 9.91 14.09 2.05
C ARG A 54 8.65 14.32 1.22
N PHE A 55 8.11 13.26 0.62
CA PHE A 55 6.85 13.35 -0.10
C PHE A 55 5.67 13.59 0.84
N ASP A 56 5.62 12.93 2.00
CA ASP A 56 4.63 13.26 3.04
C ASP A 56 4.76 14.73 3.47
N ALA A 57 5.98 15.21 3.73
CA ALA A 57 6.19 16.61 4.11
C ALA A 57 5.73 17.60 3.03
N LEU A 58 5.85 17.26 1.75
CA LEU A 58 5.25 18.03 0.64
C LEU A 58 3.73 18.12 0.77
N LEU A 59 3.06 16.98 0.92
CA LEU A 59 1.60 16.96 1.02
C LEU A 59 1.12 17.64 2.30
N THR A 60 1.74 17.34 3.44
CA THR A 60 1.46 17.95 4.74
C THR A 60 1.69 19.47 4.73
N SER A 61 2.76 19.96 4.11
CA SER A 61 2.99 21.42 3.98
C SER A 61 1.92 22.11 3.14
N ARG A 62 1.31 21.40 2.19
CA ARG A 62 0.30 21.94 1.28
C ARG A 62 -1.12 21.88 1.83
N PHE A 63 -1.45 20.83 2.58
CA PHE A 63 -2.82 20.50 3.01
C PHE A 63 -3.01 20.51 4.53
N GLY A 64 -1.93 20.68 5.30
CA GLY A 64 -1.92 20.55 6.74
C GLY A 64 -1.75 19.10 7.20
N PRO A 65 -1.47 18.88 8.49
CA PRO A 65 -1.15 17.56 9.05
C PRO A 65 -2.36 16.60 9.18
N GLY A 66 -3.57 17.04 8.83
CA GLY A 66 -4.79 16.30 9.15
C GLY A 66 -5.03 16.18 10.67
N PRO A 67 -6.04 15.41 11.11
CA PRO A 67 -6.26 15.12 12.53
C PRO A 67 -5.07 14.36 13.14
N LEU A 68 -4.54 14.85 14.25
CA LEU A 68 -3.32 14.37 14.92
C LEU A 68 -3.38 12.91 15.47
N ASN A 69 -4.54 12.25 15.41
CA ASN A 69 -4.82 11.05 16.18
C ASN A 69 -4.68 9.73 15.38
N GLU A 70 -4.27 9.80 14.10
CA GLU A 70 -4.33 8.65 13.18
C GLU A 70 -3.12 8.57 12.23
N VAL A 71 -1.90 8.78 12.73
CA VAL A 71 -0.73 8.48 11.88
C VAL A 71 -0.57 6.97 11.76
N ARG A 72 -1.30 6.40 10.79
CA ARG A 72 -1.14 5.03 10.33
C ARG A 72 0.09 4.97 9.45
N LYS A 73 1.07 4.15 9.82
CA LYS A 73 2.26 3.97 9.00
C LYS A 73 1.91 3.12 7.80
N LEU A 74 2.32 3.54 6.59
CA LEU A 74 2.12 2.74 5.40
C LEU A 74 3.25 1.68 5.27
N PRO A 75 2.92 0.37 5.23
CA PRO A 75 3.86 -0.67 4.87
C PRO A 75 4.18 -0.63 3.37
N VAL A 76 5.47 -0.58 3.02
CA VAL A 76 5.95 -0.59 1.63
C VAL A 76 6.98 -1.70 1.46
N TYR A 77 6.77 -2.62 0.52
CA TYR A 77 7.68 -3.73 0.24
C TYR A 77 8.41 -3.49 -1.08
N LEU A 78 9.71 -3.22 -1.00
CA LEU A 78 10.58 -3.02 -2.15
C LEU A 78 11.24 -4.34 -2.54
N VAL A 79 10.71 -4.96 -3.59
CA VAL A 79 11.16 -6.25 -4.12
C VAL A 79 12.20 -6.09 -5.22
N ALA A 80 13.02 -7.13 -5.42
CA ALA A 80 14.09 -7.12 -6.40
C ALA A 80 13.61 -7.00 -7.86
N ASP A 81 12.52 -7.68 -8.20
CA ASP A 81 12.05 -7.81 -9.58
C ASP A 81 10.55 -8.15 -9.67
N ALA A 82 10.05 -8.20 -10.91
CA ALA A 82 8.66 -8.55 -11.19
C ALA A 82 8.29 -10.00 -10.79
N ARG A 83 9.26 -10.92 -10.64
CA ARG A 83 8.98 -12.28 -10.16
C ARG A 83 8.66 -12.25 -8.67
N ALA A 84 9.47 -11.54 -7.88
CA ALA A 84 9.20 -11.34 -6.46
C ALA A 84 7.87 -10.61 -6.23
N LEU A 85 7.55 -9.59 -7.06
CA LEU A 85 6.25 -8.93 -7.02
C LEU A 85 5.09 -9.93 -7.21
N ARG A 86 5.19 -10.86 -8.16
CA ARG A 86 4.16 -11.89 -8.41
C ARG A 86 4.06 -12.97 -7.33
N VAL A 87 5.08 -13.15 -6.50
CA VAL A 87 4.97 -14.00 -5.30
C VAL A 87 4.05 -13.35 -4.27
N ALA A 88 4.19 -12.03 -4.08
CA ALA A 88 3.35 -11.25 -3.17
C ALA A 88 1.93 -11.04 -3.71
N VAL A 89 1.81 -10.80 -5.02
CA VAL A 89 0.53 -10.46 -5.68
C VAL A 89 0.42 -11.27 -6.97
N PRO A 90 -0.10 -12.52 -6.90
CA PRO A 90 -0.28 -13.35 -8.09
C PRO A 90 -1.30 -12.72 -9.04
N GLY A 91 -1.23 -13.07 -10.33
CA GLY A 91 -2.21 -12.61 -11.33
C GLY A 91 -1.96 -11.22 -11.91
N LEU A 92 -0.96 -10.47 -11.43
CA LEU A 92 -0.60 -9.19 -12.02
C LEU A 92 -0.21 -9.33 -13.51
N PRO A 93 -0.75 -8.48 -14.41
CA PRO A 93 -0.34 -8.43 -15.80
C PRO A 93 1.17 -8.21 -15.97
N ALA A 94 1.72 -8.67 -17.10
CA ALA A 94 3.10 -8.41 -17.45
C ALA A 94 3.34 -6.89 -17.62
N GLY A 95 4.51 -6.40 -17.19
CA GLY A 95 4.88 -4.99 -17.28
C GLY A 95 4.42 -4.12 -16.11
N ILE A 96 3.68 -4.67 -15.14
CA ILE A 96 3.35 -3.98 -13.89
C ILE A 96 4.56 -4.02 -12.94
N ALA A 97 4.96 -2.85 -12.46
CA ALA A 97 6.11 -2.65 -11.57
C ALA A 97 5.70 -2.42 -10.10
N GLY A 98 4.40 -2.35 -9.80
CA GLY A 98 3.93 -2.10 -8.44
C GLY A 98 2.47 -2.48 -8.23
N TYR A 99 2.10 -2.62 -6.96
CA TYR A 99 0.75 -2.89 -6.49
C TYR A 99 0.49 -2.14 -5.20
N TYR A 100 -0.73 -1.64 -5.04
CA TYR A 100 -1.21 -1.02 -3.82
C TYR A 100 -2.54 -1.63 -3.41
N SER A 101 -2.74 -1.84 -2.11
CA SER A 101 -3.98 -2.33 -1.54
C SER A 101 -4.57 -1.29 -0.60
N THR A 102 -5.88 -1.07 -0.69
CA THR A 102 -6.70 -0.24 0.22
C THR A 102 -7.81 -1.06 0.88
N SER A 103 -7.66 -2.38 0.95
CA SER A 103 -8.72 -3.27 1.40
C SER A 103 -9.02 -3.09 2.90
N GLU A 104 -10.22 -3.48 3.33
CA GLU A 104 -10.55 -3.55 4.77
C GLU A 104 -9.60 -4.48 5.54
N ASN A 105 -8.93 -5.43 4.88
CA ASN A 105 -8.03 -6.37 5.55
C ASN A 105 -6.65 -5.76 5.80
N ASP A 106 -6.18 -4.91 4.89
CA ASP A 106 -4.83 -4.39 4.92
C ASP A 106 -4.62 -3.26 3.89
N VAL A 107 -3.75 -2.32 4.25
CA VAL A 107 -3.29 -1.22 3.40
C VAL A 107 -1.77 -1.32 3.27
N PHE A 108 -1.26 -1.53 2.06
CA PHE A 108 0.17 -1.68 1.81
C PHE A 108 0.52 -1.45 0.34
N ALA A 109 1.81 -1.25 0.06
CA ALA A 109 2.36 -1.20 -1.28
C ALA A 109 3.44 -2.26 -1.51
N VAL A 110 3.55 -2.80 -2.72
CA VAL A 110 4.68 -3.64 -3.16
C VAL A 110 5.20 -3.07 -4.47
N LEU A 111 6.50 -2.79 -4.56
CA LEU A 111 7.12 -2.12 -5.70
C LEU A 111 8.42 -2.81 -6.11
N VAL A 112 8.65 -2.90 -7.41
CA VAL A 112 9.94 -3.33 -7.95
C VAL A 112 10.95 -2.19 -7.78
N ARG A 113 12.09 -2.48 -7.16
CA ARG A 113 13.14 -1.49 -6.94
C ARG A 113 13.67 -0.92 -8.24
N GLY A 114 13.87 0.40 -8.26
CA GLY A 114 14.46 1.12 -9.39
C GLY A 114 13.49 1.41 -10.53
N GLU A 115 12.25 0.93 -10.43
CA GLU A 115 11.15 1.31 -11.32
C GLU A 115 10.50 2.63 -10.86
N SER A 116 9.50 3.10 -11.61
CA SER A 116 8.77 4.32 -11.25
C SER A 116 8.02 4.17 -9.92
N ASP A 117 8.09 5.23 -9.11
CA ASP A 117 7.35 5.35 -7.86
C ASP A 117 5.99 6.03 -8.04
N ASP A 118 5.64 6.44 -9.27
CA ASP A 118 4.44 7.23 -9.55
C ASP A 118 3.17 6.55 -9.01
N LEU A 119 3.09 5.22 -9.09
CA LEU A 119 1.99 4.45 -8.48
C LEU A 119 1.92 4.66 -6.97
N LEU A 120 3.03 4.49 -6.24
CA LEU A 120 3.02 4.67 -4.80
C LEU A 120 2.71 6.12 -4.41
N LEU A 121 3.28 7.09 -5.11
CA LEU A 121 3.05 8.49 -4.82
C LEU A 121 1.60 8.91 -5.15
N HIS A 122 1.02 8.35 -6.21
CA HIS A 122 -0.41 8.49 -6.53
C HIS A 122 -1.29 7.94 -5.40
N GLU A 123 -1.05 6.70 -5.00
CA GLU A 123 -1.85 6.02 -3.96
C GLU A 123 -1.66 6.65 -2.58
N TYR A 124 -0.45 7.11 -2.27
CA TYR A 124 -0.20 7.87 -1.03
C TYR A 124 -0.87 9.25 -1.06
N SER A 125 -1.03 9.86 -2.23
CA SER A 125 -1.80 11.10 -2.37
C SER A 125 -3.28 10.88 -2.02
N HIS A 126 -3.87 9.74 -2.43
CA HIS A 126 -5.19 9.34 -1.94
C HIS A 126 -5.21 9.15 -0.44
N HIS A 127 -4.20 8.49 0.13
CA HIS A 127 -4.10 8.30 1.58
C HIS A 127 -4.11 9.63 2.36
N VAL A 128 -3.38 10.66 1.90
CA VAL A 128 -3.41 11.99 2.52
C VAL A 128 -4.74 12.70 2.28
N MET A 129 -5.32 12.58 1.09
CA MET A 129 -6.62 13.17 0.76
C MET A 129 -7.75 12.60 1.62
N ALA A 130 -7.71 11.30 1.94
CA ALA A 130 -8.65 10.62 2.83
C ALA A 130 -8.70 11.28 4.23
N ARG A 131 -7.54 11.71 4.78
CA ARG A 131 -7.46 12.44 6.06
C ARG A 131 -8.23 13.77 6.05
N SER A 132 -8.48 14.32 4.86
CA SER A 132 -9.21 15.58 4.65
C SER A 132 -10.69 15.37 4.26
N GLY A 133 -11.15 14.11 4.12
CA GLY A 133 -12.51 13.74 3.74
C GLY A 133 -12.70 13.55 2.22
N ASP A 134 -12.00 12.58 1.65
CA ASP A 134 -11.90 12.36 0.19
C ASP A 134 -13.24 12.05 -0.51
N ASP A 135 -14.14 11.32 0.15
CA ASP A 135 -15.48 10.96 -0.39
C ASP A 135 -16.35 12.16 -0.79
N ARG A 136 -15.95 13.37 -0.40
CA ARG A 136 -16.62 14.63 -0.71
C ARG A 136 -16.14 15.26 -2.02
N TYR A 137 -15.13 14.71 -2.67
CA TYR A 137 -14.62 15.23 -3.94
C TYR A 137 -15.13 14.40 -5.12
N PRO A 138 -15.48 15.01 -6.27
CA PRO A 138 -15.83 14.28 -7.48
C PRO A 138 -14.68 13.39 -7.95
N GLY A 139 -14.99 12.25 -8.57
CA GLY A 139 -14.00 11.25 -8.98
C GLY A 139 -12.82 11.80 -9.79
N TRP A 140 -13.08 12.67 -10.77
CA TRP A 140 -12.02 13.30 -11.57
C TRP A 140 -11.06 14.15 -10.73
N LEU A 141 -11.54 14.78 -9.64
CA LEU A 141 -10.69 15.61 -8.79
C LEU A 141 -9.85 14.72 -7.88
N ARG A 142 -10.42 13.61 -7.39
CA ARG A 142 -9.68 12.62 -6.60
C ARG A 142 -8.51 12.05 -7.38
N GLU A 143 -8.78 11.52 -8.57
CA GLU A 143 -7.74 10.94 -9.43
C GLU A 143 -6.77 12.00 -9.95
N GLY A 144 -7.31 13.16 -10.34
CA GLY A 144 -6.49 14.24 -10.90
C GLY A 144 -5.53 14.84 -9.87
N PHE A 145 -5.94 14.89 -8.61
CA PHE A 145 -5.07 15.25 -7.50
C PHE A 145 -3.91 14.26 -7.33
N ALA A 146 -4.23 12.96 -7.28
CA ALA A 146 -3.23 11.91 -7.13
C ALA A 146 -2.25 11.91 -8.29
N GLU A 147 -2.72 12.01 -9.53
CA GLU A 147 -1.88 12.16 -10.72
C GLU A 147 -1.03 13.45 -10.71
N TYR A 148 -1.53 14.56 -10.14
CA TYR A 148 -0.80 15.83 -10.08
C TYR A 148 0.42 15.74 -9.15
N PHE A 149 0.33 14.95 -8.08
CA PHE A 149 1.43 14.74 -7.13
C PHE A 149 2.26 13.48 -7.40
N ALA A 150 1.78 12.55 -8.23
CA ALA A 150 2.45 11.28 -8.52
C ALA A 150 3.90 11.44 -9.01
N THR A 151 4.20 12.51 -9.75
CA THR A 151 5.54 12.78 -10.30
C THR A 151 6.38 13.74 -9.44
N ALA A 152 5.93 14.05 -8.22
CA ALA A 152 6.59 15.04 -7.40
C ALA A 152 8.02 14.61 -7.05
N THR A 153 8.93 15.58 -7.02
CA THR A 153 10.27 15.39 -6.48
C THR A 153 10.51 16.36 -5.35
N VAL A 154 11.26 15.91 -4.34
CA VAL A 154 11.66 16.74 -3.20
C VAL A 154 13.13 16.50 -2.92
N THR A 155 13.93 17.56 -3.04
CA THR A 155 15.38 17.48 -2.78
C THR A 155 15.67 17.32 -1.29
N ALA A 156 16.93 17.02 -0.95
CA ALA A 156 17.39 17.03 0.44
C ALA A 156 17.28 18.40 1.12
N GLY A 157 17.36 19.48 0.34
CA GLY A 157 17.20 20.86 0.82
C GLY A 157 15.74 21.29 0.98
N GLY A 158 14.77 20.41 0.70
CA GLY A 158 13.35 20.72 0.80
C GLY A 158 12.77 21.45 -0.42
N GLN A 159 13.51 21.57 -1.53
CA GLN A 159 12.93 22.12 -2.75
C GLN A 159 12.05 21.05 -3.42
N ALA A 160 10.75 21.28 -3.46
CA ALA A 160 9.79 20.40 -4.11
C ALA A 160 9.39 20.93 -5.49
N SER A 161 9.17 20.01 -6.43
CA SER A 161 8.57 20.27 -7.74
C SER A 161 7.48 19.24 -8.04
N PHE A 162 6.31 19.66 -8.48
CA PHE A 162 5.16 18.78 -8.70
C PHE A 162 4.20 19.34 -9.76
N GLY A 163 3.23 18.53 -10.20
CA GLY A 163 2.29 18.88 -11.25
C GLY A 163 2.78 18.58 -12.67
N LEU A 164 3.87 17.83 -12.85
CA LEU A 164 4.20 17.30 -14.17
C LEU A 164 3.35 16.04 -14.43
N PRO A 165 2.91 15.76 -15.66
CA PRO A 165 2.25 14.50 -15.95
C PRO A 165 3.27 13.37 -16.02
N ASP A 166 2.83 12.15 -15.70
CA ASP A 166 3.54 10.95 -16.16
C ASP A 166 3.68 11.00 -17.71
N PRO A 167 4.86 10.67 -18.28
CA PRO A 167 5.07 10.67 -19.73
C PRO A 167 4.07 9.81 -20.52
N GLY A 168 3.60 8.69 -19.94
CA GLY A 168 2.57 7.84 -20.52
C GLY A 168 1.21 8.55 -20.61
N ARG A 169 0.80 9.24 -19.54
CA ARG A 169 -0.42 10.08 -19.51
C ARG A 169 -0.36 11.19 -20.54
N LEU A 170 0.77 11.89 -20.64
CA LEU A 170 0.95 12.96 -21.63
C LEU A 170 0.87 12.43 -23.06
N ARG A 171 1.45 11.25 -23.32
CA ARG A 171 1.33 10.57 -24.62
C ARG A 171 -0.13 10.21 -24.92
N ALA A 172 -0.85 9.68 -23.95
CA ALA A 172 -2.27 9.37 -24.08
C ALA A 172 -3.10 10.62 -24.43
N LEU A 173 -2.89 11.74 -23.73
CA LEU A 173 -3.58 13.01 -24.03
C LEU A 173 -3.31 13.53 -25.45
N ASN A 174 -2.08 13.34 -25.95
CA ASN A 174 -1.69 13.83 -27.27
C ASN A 174 -2.13 12.93 -28.44
N GLN A 175 -2.18 11.61 -28.23
CA GLN A 175 -2.36 10.62 -29.31
C GLN A 175 -3.68 9.85 -29.21
N GLY A 176 -4.29 9.79 -28.03
CA GLY A 176 -5.48 9.00 -27.75
C GLY A 176 -6.80 9.73 -27.99
N SER A 177 -7.86 8.94 -28.06
CA SER A 177 -9.24 9.44 -28.09
C SER A 177 -9.69 9.84 -26.69
N TRP A 178 -10.02 11.12 -26.52
CA TRP A 178 -10.52 11.63 -25.24
C TRP A 178 -11.94 11.12 -24.98
N LEU A 179 -12.23 10.87 -23.70
CA LEU A 179 -13.59 10.69 -23.23
C LEU A 179 -14.34 12.03 -23.33
N PRO A 180 -15.64 12.01 -23.66
CA PRO A 180 -16.51 13.16 -23.49
C PRO A 180 -16.42 13.71 -22.06
N MET A 181 -16.30 15.03 -21.89
CA MET A 181 -16.10 15.62 -20.56
C MET A 181 -17.32 15.47 -19.65
N ASP A 182 -18.51 15.21 -20.19
CA ASP A 182 -19.70 14.89 -19.40
C ASP A 182 -19.59 13.50 -18.75
N VAL A 183 -18.92 12.54 -19.40
CA VAL A 183 -18.54 11.25 -18.80
C VAL A 183 -17.50 11.47 -17.71
N VAL A 184 -16.45 12.25 -17.97
CA VAL A 184 -15.38 12.52 -16.98
C VAL A 184 -15.93 13.22 -15.73
N LEU A 185 -16.78 14.22 -15.91
CA LEU A 185 -17.36 14.98 -14.77
C LEU A 185 -18.32 14.14 -13.92
N ARG A 186 -19.00 13.15 -14.51
CA ARG A 186 -19.98 12.30 -13.80
C ARG A 186 -19.39 11.02 -13.22
N ALA A 187 -18.27 10.54 -13.74
CA ALA A 187 -17.67 9.32 -13.25
C ALA A 187 -17.22 9.49 -11.79
N ASP A 188 -17.64 8.56 -10.94
CA ASP A 188 -17.17 8.47 -9.56
C ASP A 188 -15.73 7.96 -9.50
N GLY A 189 -15.24 7.29 -10.53
CA GLY A 189 -13.84 6.88 -10.64
C GLY A 189 -13.60 6.10 -11.92
N SER A 190 -12.37 5.62 -12.09
CA SER A 190 -11.98 4.89 -13.30
C SER A 190 -12.77 3.59 -13.49
N LEU A 191 -13.24 2.94 -12.41
CA LEU A 191 -14.04 1.72 -12.49
C LEU A 191 -15.40 1.91 -13.17
N GLY A 192 -15.93 3.14 -13.23
CA GLY A 192 -17.13 3.45 -14.02
C GLY A 192 -16.88 3.52 -15.53
N ILE A 193 -15.63 3.32 -15.98
CA ILE A 193 -15.24 3.38 -17.39
C ILE A 193 -15.00 1.97 -17.95
N ASN A 194 -15.79 1.62 -18.96
CA ASN A 194 -15.94 0.25 -19.46
C ASN A 194 -14.69 -0.32 -20.14
N THR A 195 -13.79 0.51 -20.66
CA THR A 195 -12.61 0.06 -21.41
C THR A 195 -11.32 0.41 -20.68
N GLU A 196 -10.30 -0.44 -20.79
CA GLU A 196 -8.98 -0.18 -20.21
C GLU A 196 -8.34 1.09 -20.77
N ALA A 197 -8.41 1.28 -22.10
CA ALA A 197 -7.95 2.51 -22.74
C ALA A 197 -8.73 3.74 -22.23
N GLY A 198 -10.04 3.60 -22.03
CA GLY A 198 -10.88 4.63 -21.43
C GLY A 198 -10.48 4.95 -19.99
N ARG A 199 -10.21 3.94 -19.16
CA ARG A 199 -9.68 4.14 -17.80
C ARG A 199 -8.37 4.90 -17.80
N GLY A 200 -7.43 4.48 -18.64
CA GLY A 200 -6.15 5.17 -18.82
C GLY A 200 -6.32 6.64 -19.22
N MET A 201 -7.29 6.92 -20.11
CA MET A 201 -7.62 8.27 -20.54
C MET A 201 -8.36 9.08 -19.45
N PHE A 202 -9.20 8.45 -18.62
CA PHE A 202 -9.87 9.11 -17.50
C PHE A 202 -8.86 9.68 -16.51
N TYR A 203 -7.84 8.91 -16.11
CA TYR A 203 -6.74 9.42 -15.29
C TYR A 203 -6.01 10.60 -15.95
N ALA A 204 -5.69 10.47 -17.25
CA ALA A 204 -4.98 11.51 -17.97
C ALA A 204 -5.79 12.82 -18.08
N GLN A 205 -7.10 12.73 -18.37
CA GLN A 205 -7.99 13.90 -18.41
C GLN A 205 -8.25 14.48 -17.02
N SER A 206 -8.31 13.65 -15.98
CA SER A 206 -8.43 14.07 -14.58
C SER A 206 -7.22 14.90 -14.15
N TRP A 207 -6.01 14.44 -14.51
CA TRP A 207 -4.78 15.23 -14.35
C TRP A 207 -4.86 16.56 -15.11
N ALA A 208 -5.22 16.53 -16.40
CA ALA A 208 -5.26 17.74 -17.23
C ALA A 208 -6.25 18.77 -16.69
N LEU A 209 -7.42 18.33 -16.22
CA LEU A 209 -8.44 19.18 -15.62
C LEU A 209 -7.97 19.77 -14.28
N THR A 210 -7.37 18.95 -13.41
CA THR A 210 -6.81 19.41 -12.13
C THR A 210 -5.69 20.42 -12.35
N HIS A 211 -4.78 20.14 -13.28
CA HIS A 211 -3.68 21.04 -13.63
C HIS A 211 -4.20 22.37 -14.16
N TRP A 212 -5.16 22.34 -15.09
CA TRP A 212 -5.81 23.52 -15.62
C TRP A 212 -6.53 24.33 -14.52
N LEU A 213 -7.20 23.68 -13.57
CA LEU A 213 -7.84 24.38 -12.45
C LEU A 213 -6.80 25.06 -11.55
N LEU A 214 -5.76 24.33 -11.15
CA LEU A 214 -4.74 24.82 -10.21
C LEU A 214 -3.84 25.91 -10.79
N ALA A 215 -3.76 26.02 -12.11
CA ALA A 215 -3.02 27.08 -12.79
C ALA A 215 -3.61 28.50 -12.61
N ASP A 216 -4.80 28.64 -12.01
CA ASP A 216 -5.51 29.91 -11.92
C ASP A 216 -6.32 30.04 -10.62
N ALA A 217 -6.01 31.05 -9.83
CA ALA A 217 -6.66 31.26 -8.54
C ALA A 217 -8.17 31.56 -8.66
N GLY A 218 -8.63 32.13 -9.79
CA GLY A 218 -10.05 32.35 -10.06
C GLY A 218 -10.80 31.03 -10.26
N ARG A 219 -10.22 30.11 -11.03
CA ARG A 219 -10.75 28.75 -11.21
C ARG A 219 -10.80 27.99 -9.89
N VAL A 220 -9.74 28.05 -9.09
CA VAL A 220 -9.71 27.41 -7.75
C VAL A 220 -10.80 27.95 -6.82
N ARG A 221 -11.07 29.27 -6.83
CA ARG A 221 -12.13 29.84 -5.98
C ARG A 221 -13.53 29.29 -6.30
N ALA A 222 -13.82 29.05 -7.58
CA ALA A 222 -15.10 28.48 -8.01
C ALA A 222 -15.25 26.99 -7.65
N LEU A 223 -14.14 26.26 -7.46
CA LEU A 223 -14.14 24.83 -7.16
C LEU A 223 -14.93 24.48 -5.90
N SER A 224 -14.83 25.28 -4.84
CA SER A 224 -15.56 25.01 -3.60
C SER A 224 -17.08 25.04 -3.77
N ALA A 225 -17.58 25.93 -4.64
CA ALA A 225 -19.02 26.04 -4.93
C ALA A 225 -19.48 24.90 -5.83
N TYR A 226 -18.67 24.50 -6.81
CA TYR A 226 -18.90 23.32 -7.63
C TYR A 226 -19.01 22.05 -6.78
N VAL A 227 -18.00 21.77 -5.94
CA VAL A 227 -17.97 20.59 -5.06
C VAL A 227 -19.18 20.55 -4.13
N ARG A 228 -19.54 21.68 -3.50
CA ARG A 228 -20.74 21.76 -2.65
C ARG A 228 -22.03 21.44 -3.42
N ALA A 229 -22.16 21.90 -4.66
CA ALA A 229 -23.34 21.63 -5.47
C ALA A 229 -23.46 20.14 -5.82
N VAL A 230 -22.35 19.50 -6.21
CA VAL A 230 -22.31 18.05 -6.48
C VAL A 230 -22.65 17.25 -5.23
N ASN A 231 -22.05 17.59 -4.09
CA ASN A 231 -22.34 16.92 -2.81
C ASN A 231 -23.79 17.11 -2.32
N SER A 232 -24.48 18.13 -2.84
CA SER A 232 -25.90 18.36 -2.58
C SER A 232 -26.83 17.62 -3.56
N GLY A 233 -26.28 16.73 -4.38
CA GLY A 233 -27.01 15.88 -5.32
C GLY A 233 -27.28 16.49 -6.70
N ARG A 234 -26.69 17.67 -7.01
CA ARG A 234 -26.83 18.26 -8.35
C ARG A 234 -26.00 17.47 -9.37
N ASP A 235 -26.52 17.33 -10.59
CA ASP A 235 -25.77 16.76 -11.71
C ASP A 235 -24.41 17.49 -11.89
N PRO A 236 -23.28 16.74 -11.95
CA PRO A 236 -21.96 17.34 -12.09
C PRO A 236 -21.77 18.23 -13.33
N VAL A 237 -22.46 17.98 -14.43
CA VAL A 237 -22.32 18.81 -15.63
C VAL A 237 -23.08 20.13 -15.48
N GLU A 238 -24.30 20.07 -14.96
CA GLU A 238 -25.07 21.29 -14.65
C GLU A 238 -24.37 22.16 -13.61
N ALA A 239 -23.83 21.53 -12.55
CA ALA A 239 -23.06 22.22 -11.53
C ALA A 239 -21.80 22.87 -12.14
N TRP A 240 -21.12 22.19 -13.06
CA TRP A 240 -19.95 22.72 -13.75
C TRP A 240 -20.31 23.96 -14.58
N GLN A 241 -21.33 23.86 -15.43
CA GLN A 241 -21.79 24.96 -16.27
C GLN A 241 -22.22 26.18 -15.44
N ALA A 242 -22.92 25.95 -14.32
CA ALA A 242 -23.36 27.04 -13.45
C ALA A 242 -22.20 27.79 -12.76
N ASN A 243 -21.08 27.11 -12.47
CA ASN A 243 -19.96 27.72 -11.74
C ASN A 243 -18.86 28.26 -12.67
N TYR A 244 -18.65 27.64 -13.82
CA TYR A 244 -17.57 28.00 -14.74
C TYR A 244 -18.04 28.62 -16.06
N ASN A 245 -19.34 28.58 -16.37
CA ASN A 245 -19.94 29.07 -17.62
C ASN A 245 -19.28 28.45 -18.88
N ILE A 246 -18.97 27.15 -18.80
CA ILE A 246 -18.27 26.38 -19.83
C ILE A 246 -19.03 25.06 -20.06
N THR A 247 -19.38 24.73 -21.31
CA THR A 247 -19.95 23.43 -21.67
C THR A 247 -18.89 22.32 -21.69
N PRO A 248 -19.27 21.03 -21.60
CA PRO A 248 -18.30 19.92 -21.71
C PRO A 248 -17.42 19.97 -22.98
N ASP A 249 -17.99 20.34 -24.12
CA ASP A 249 -17.23 20.48 -25.38
C ASP A 249 -16.26 21.66 -25.33
N GLN A 250 -16.69 22.80 -24.78
CA GLN A 250 -15.81 23.95 -24.55
C GLN A 250 -14.69 23.61 -23.57
N LEU A 251 -14.97 22.82 -22.52
CA LEU A 251 -13.97 22.35 -21.58
C LEU A 251 -12.93 21.48 -22.29
N THR A 252 -13.37 20.53 -23.12
CA THR A 252 -12.48 19.72 -23.96
C THR A 252 -11.56 20.59 -24.82
N ALA A 253 -12.12 21.59 -25.51
CA ALA A 253 -11.36 22.51 -26.35
C ALA A 253 -10.34 23.33 -25.54
N GLN A 254 -10.73 23.83 -24.36
CA GLN A 254 -9.86 24.59 -23.47
C GLN A 254 -8.72 23.75 -22.91
N LEU A 255 -8.98 22.53 -22.45
CA LEU A 255 -7.93 21.63 -21.98
C LEU A 255 -6.95 21.27 -23.10
N ARG A 256 -7.42 20.99 -24.31
CA ARG A 256 -6.54 20.77 -25.47
C ARG A 256 -5.71 22.00 -25.84
N ALA A 257 -6.28 23.20 -25.75
CA ALA A 257 -5.53 24.44 -25.96
C ALA A 257 -4.48 24.63 -24.87
N TYR A 258 -4.83 24.36 -23.61
CA TYR A 258 -3.94 24.44 -22.46
C TYR A 258 -2.72 23.51 -22.59
N LEU A 259 -2.94 22.25 -22.98
CA LEU A 259 -1.88 21.25 -23.17
C LEU A 259 -0.94 21.54 -24.34
N ARG A 260 -1.37 22.31 -25.34
CA ARG A 260 -0.50 22.82 -26.42
C ARG A 260 0.38 23.99 -25.97
N GLY A 261 -0.01 24.65 -24.89
CA GLY A 261 0.76 25.74 -24.30
C GLY A 261 1.97 25.24 -23.51
N ARG A 262 2.75 26.18 -22.97
CA ARG A 262 3.87 25.84 -22.08
C ARG A 262 3.32 25.49 -20.69
N MET A 263 3.33 24.21 -20.34
CA MET A 263 2.93 23.77 -19.00
C MET A 263 3.98 24.18 -17.97
N SER A 264 3.53 24.81 -16.90
CA SER A 264 4.34 25.05 -15.70
C SER A 264 4.18 23.89 -14.71
N TYR A 265 5.18 23.73 -13.87
CA TYR A 265 5.11 22.89 -12.69
C TYR A 265 5.15 23.80 -11.46
N ALA A 266 4.52 23.35 -10.37
CA ALA A 266 4.55 24.08 -9.12
C ALA A 266 5.87 23.82 -8.39
N LYS A 267 6.35 24.83 -7.67
CA LYS A 267 7.48 24.73 -6.75
C LYS A 267 7.01 25.09 -5.35
N LEU A 268 7.51 24.38 -4.35
CA LEU A 268 7.27 24.67 -2.95
C LEU A 268 8.56 24.38 -2.18
N ASP A 269 8.97 25.30 -1.33
CA ASP A 269 10.00 25.01 -0.33
C ASP A 269 9.31 24.40 0.89
N VAL A 270 9.65 23.15 1.19
CA VAL A 270 9.23 22.47 2.40
C VAL A 270 10.34 22.44 3.43
N PRO A 271 10.02 22.42 4.73
CA PRO A 271 11.03 22.25 5.77
C PRO A 271 11.90 21.01 5.48
N PRO A 272 13.23 21.10 5.65
CA PRO A 272 14.10 19.94 5.49
C PRO A 272 13.66 18.80 6.41
N VAL A 273 13.49 17.62 5.82
CA VAL A 273 13.04 16.42 6.54
C VAL A 273 14.26 15.58 6.90
N ASN A 274 14.44 15.35 8.20
CA ASN A 274 15.46 14.45 8.75
C ASN A 274 14.86 13.59 9.87
N PRO A 275 13.98 12.64 9.53
CA PRO A 275 13.31 11.80 10.50
C PRO A 275 14.27 10.76 11.06
N ALA A 276 14.00 10.29 12.28
CA ALA A 276 14.65 9.09 12.78
C ALA A 276 14.23 7.89 11.92
N ILE A 277 15.20 7.18 11.35
CA ILE A 277 14.98 5.94 10.59
C ILE A 277 15.70 4.80 11.29
N THR A 278 14.93 3.93 11.93
CA THR A 278 15.43 2.71 12.57
C THR A 278 15.42 1.59 11.55
N VAL A 279 16.58 0.99 11.27
CA VAL A 279 16.69 -0.17 10.38
C VAL A 279 17.00 -1.40 11.20
N THR A 280 16.17 -2.44 11.04
CA THR A 280 16.30 -3.71 11.74
C THR A 280 16.36 -4.84 10.70
N PRO A 281 17.38 -5.71 10.74
CA PRO A 281 17.36 -6.93 9.92
C PRO A 281 16.21 -7.84 10.37
N LEU A 282 15.50 -8.43 9.42
CA LEU A 282 14.53 -9.48 9.71
C LEU A 282 15.24 -10.82 9.89
N SER A 283 14.54 -11.76 10.51
CA SER A 283 15.06 -13.11 10.67
C SER A 283 15.18 -13.83 9.32
N PRO A 284 15.99 -14.90 9.24
CA PRO A 284 16.15 -15.69 8.00
C PRO A 284 14.85 -16.31 7.47
N ALA A 285 13.80 -16.41 8.30
CA ALA A 285 12.50 -16.88 7.85
C ALA A 285 11.84 -15.93 6.84
N ALA A 286 12.14 -14.62 6.89
CA ALA A 286 11.53 -13.61 6.03
C ALA A 286 11.73 -13.89 4.53
N ASP A 287 12.87 -14.47 4.16
CA ASP A 287 13.17 -14.89 2.79
C ASP A 287 12.15 -15.86 2.20
N VAL A 288 11.53 -16.67 3.07
CA VAL A 288 10.56 -17.68 2.66
C VAL A 288 9.14 -17.15 2.82
N VAL A 289 8.85 -16.45 3.92
CA VAL A 289 7.46 -16.18 4.30
C VAL A 289 6.99 -14.77 4.03
N LEU A 290 7.87 -13.76 3.91
CA LEU A 290 7.45 -12.35 3.88
C LEU A 290 6.53 -12.04 2.69
N LEU A 291 6.94 -12.41 1.47
CA LEU A 291 6.12 -12.17 0.27
C LEU A 291 4.90 -13.10 0.21
N PRO A 292 5.00 -14.41 0.48
CA PRO A 292 3.81 -15.26 0.58
C PRO A 292 2.80 -14.81 1.64
N MET A 293 3.22 -14.16 2.73
CA MET A 293 2.30 -13.60 3.71
C MET A 293 1.50 -12.42 3.15
N ILE A 294 2.08 -11.60 2.25
CA ILE A 294 1.34 -10.57 1.52
C ILE A 294 0.24 -11.22 0.68
N ASN A 295 0.59 -12.27 -0.07
CA ASN A 295 -0.37 -13.04 -0.86
C ASN A 295 -1.49 -13.61 0.03
N ALA A 296 -1.14 -14.18 1.19
CA ALA A 296 -2.11 -14.74 2.12
C ALA A 296 -3.07 -13.72 2.77
N ARG A 297 -2.78 -12.42 2.66
CA ARG A 297 -3.66 -11.32 3.10
C ARG A 297 -4.61 -10.85 2.00
N SER A 298 -4.50 -11.35 0.77
CA SER A 298 -5.34 -10.92 -0.35
C SER A 298 -6.84 -11.07 -0.02
N TRP A 299 -7.59 -10.05 -0.41
CA TRP A 299 -9.04 -9.94 -0.22
C TRP A 299 -9.82 -10.84 -1.20
N ASN A 300 -9.19 -11.35 -2.25
CA ASN A 300 -9.78 -12.27 -3.21
C ASN A 300 -9.21 -13.70 -3.04
N PRO A 301 -9.70 -14.50 -2.09
CA PRO A 301 -9.22 -15.86 -1.86
C PRO A 301 -9.32 -16.80 -3.05
N ALA A 302 -10.21 -16.54 -4.02
CA ALA A 302 -10.41 -17.40 -5.17
C ALA A 302 -9.22 -17.38 -6.16
N GLU A 303 -8.40 -16.33 -6.12
CA GLU A 303 -7.20 -16.18 -6.95
C GLU A 303 -5.92 -16.67 -6.26
N ILE A 304 -6.04 -17.22 -5.05
CA ILE A 304 -4.92 -17.66 -4.22
C ILE A 304 -4.83 -19.19 -4.23
N ASP A 305 -3.64 -19.72 -4.50
CA ASP A 305 -3.33 -21.14 -4.26
C ASP A 305 -3.08 -21.39 -2.77
N GLY A 306 -4.18 -21.47 -2.01
CA GLY A 306 -4.17 -21.71 -0.56
C GLY A 306 -3.42 -22.97 -0.14
N PRO A 307 -3.65 -24.14 -0.77
CA PRO A 307 -2.89 -25.36 -0.48
C PRO A 307 -1.37 -25.20 -0.69
N ALA A 308 -0.92 -24.53 -1.75
CA ALA A 308 0.49 -24.27 -1.96
C ALA A 308 1.09 -23.32 -0.91
N LEU A 309 0.36 -22.26 -0.53
CA LEU A 309 0.77 -21.35 0.55
C LEU A 309 0.86 -22.08 1.89
N LEU A 310 -0.15 -22.89 2.24
CA LEU A 310 -0.14 -23.69 3.47
C LEU A 310 1.08 -24.64 3.51
N SER A 311 1.37 -25.33 2.41
CA SER A 311 2.57 -26.17 2.28
C SER A 311 3.88 -25.37 2.46
N THR A 312 3.93 -24.17 1.87
CA THR A 312 5.07 -23.25 2.00
C THR A 312 5.30 -22.87 3.46
N PHE A 313 4.26 -22.47 4.18
CA PHE A 313 4.38 -22.04 5.57
C PHE A 313 4.64 -23.19 6.55
N ARG A 314 4.07 -24.37 6.31
CA ARG A 314 4.44 -25.59 7.07
C ARG A 314 5.92 -25.92 6.92
N THR A 315 6.43 -25.86 5.69
CA THR A 315 7.85 -26.09 5.41
C THR A 315 8.73 -25.03 6.08
N ALA A 316 8.32 -23.76 6.04
CA ALA A 316 9.04 -22.67 6.68
C ALA A 316 9.07 -22.82 8.20
N ALA A 317 7.94 -23.09 8.84
CA ALA A 317 7.86 -23.32 10.29
C ALA A 317 8.64 -24.57 10.73
N ALA A 318 8.66 -25.64 9.93
CA ALA A 318 9.50 -26.80 10.20
C ALA A 318 11.01 -26.47 10.14
N ARG A 319 11.40 -25.58 9.23
CA ARG A 319 12.79 -25.09 9.11
C ARG A 319 13.16 -24.07 10.20
N PHE A 320 12.19 -23.28 10.66
CA PHE A 320 12.35 -22.21 11.63
C PHE A 320 11.33 -22.34 12.78
N PRO A 321 11.43 -23.39 13.63
CA PRO A 321 10.36 -23.78 14.56
C PRO A 321 10.15 -22.82 15.74
N ASP A 322 11.12 -21.93 16.01
CA ASP A 322 11.05 -20.92 17.07
C ASP A 322 11.01 -19.49 16.54
N ASP A 323 10.89 -19.32 15.21
CA ASP A 323 10.87 -18.00 14.59
C ASP A 323 9.44 -17.42 14.60
N PRO A 324 9.19 -16.27 15.26
CA PRO A 324 7.85 -15.69 15.35
C PRO A 324 7.23 -15.40 13.99
N LEU A 325 8.01 -14.96 13.01
CA LEU A 325 7.51 -14.62 11.68
C LEU A 325 7.07 -15.88 10.93
N ALA A 326 7.85 -16.96 10.98
CA ALA A 326 7.46 -18.25 10.40
C ALA A 326 6.21 -18.84 11.05
N LEU A 327 6.11 -18.75 12.37
CA LEU A 327 4.99 -19.27 13.15
C LEU A 327 3.69 -18.47 12.92
N VAL A 328 3.77 -17.14 12.83
CA VAL A 328 2.62 -16.28 12.47
C VAL A 328 2.16 -16.58 11.04
N ALA A 329 3.10 -16.76 10.10
CA ALA A 329 2.78 -17.13 8.73
C ALA A 329 2.03 -18.47 8.66
N LEU A 330 2.49 -19.47 9.42
CA LEU A 330 1.80 -20.75 9.57
C LEU A 330 0.41 -20.57 10.19
N GLY A 331 0.32 -19.83 11.30
CA GLY A 331 -0.93 -19.55 11.98
C GLY A 331 -2.00 -18.96 11.07
N ARG A 332 -1.62 -17.97 10.25
CA ARG A 332 -2.50 -17.36 9.23
C ARG A 332 -3.02 -18.40 8.24
N ALA A 333 -2.12 -19.23 7.71
CA ALA A 333 -2.48 -20.18 6.66
C ALA A 333 -3.31 -21.35 7.19
N GLU A 334 -2.98 -21.88 8.37
CA GLU A 334 -3.78 -22.91 9.03
C GLU A 334 -5.18 -22.39 9.35
N LYS A 335 -5.30 -21.16 9.86
CA LYS A 335 -6.60 -20.53 10.12
C LYS A 335 -7.45 -20.41 8.84
N ARG A 336 -6.82 -20.09 7.70
CA ARG A 336 -7.53 -19.80 6.45
C ARG A 336 -7.82 -21.03 5.59
N TRP A 337 -6.93 -22.01 5.57
CA TRP A 337 -6.98 -23.16 4.66
C TRP A 337 -6.67 -24.50 5.30
N GLY A 338 -6.33 -24.53 6.59
CA GLY A 338 -5.90 -25.73 7.29
C GLY A 338 -6.73 -26.00 8.53
N ASP A 339 -6.05 -26.29 9.65
CA ASP A 339 -6.67 -26.66 10.92
C ASP A 339 -6.62 -25.48 11.93
N PRO A 340 -7.76 -24.96 12.41
CA PRO A 340 -7.80 -23.92 13.43
C PRO A 340 -7.04 -24.25 14.74
N VAL A 341 -6.93 -25.54 15.11
CA VAL A 341 -6.15 -25.97 16.29
C VAL A 341 -4.65 -25.84 16.02
N ALA A 342 -4.21 -26.21 14.82
CA ALA A 342 -2.83 -26.01 14.39
C ALA A 342 -2.50 -24.51 14.29
N ALA A 343 -3.46 -23.69 13.85
CA ALA A 343 -3.34 -22.24 13.82
C ALA A 343 -3.09 -21.65 15.22
N GLU A 344 -3.94 -22.00 16.19
CA GLU A 344 -3.79 -21.55 17.58
C GLU A 344 -2.46 -22.04 18.18
N THR A 345 -2.06 -23.28 17.92
CA THR A 345 -0.79 -23.83 18.42
C THR A 345 0.40 -23.00 17.90
N ALA A 346 0.42 -22.72 16.59
CA ALA A 346 1.48 -21.92 15.98
C ALA A 346 1.49 -20.47 16.50
N LEU A 347 0.32 -19.85 16.62
CA LEU A 347 0.19 -18.46 17.10
C LEU A 347 0.53 -18.34 18.59
N THR A 348 0.15 -19.31 19.42
CA THR A 348 0.53 -19.36 20.83
C THR A 348 2.04 -19.42 20.94
N ARG A 349 2.68 -20.32 20.17
CA ARG A 349 4.14 -20.42 20.16
C ARG A 349 4.80 -19.13 19.66
N ALA A 350 4.24 -18.48 18.63
CA ALA A 350 4.75 -17.19 18.17
C ALA A 350 4.71 -16.13 19.27
N LEU A 351 3.60 -16.04 20.01
CA LEU A 351 3.41 -15.07 21.10
C LEU A 351 4.21 -15.39 22.36
N GLU A 352 4.61 -16.64 22.58
CA GLU A 352 5.60 -17.00 23.61
C GLU A 352 7.01 -16.49 23.26
N ARG A 353 7.33 -16.43 21.96
CA ARG A 353 8.62 -15.97 21.45
C ARG A 353 8.67 -14.45 21.25
N GLN A 354 7.54 -13.85 20.94
CA GLN A 354 7.36 -12.42 20.74
C GLN A 354 5.94 -12.02 21.16
N ASP A 355 5.80 -11.60 22.42
CA ASP A 355 4.51 -11.32 23.05
C ASP A 355 3.80 -10.06 22.52
N ASP A 356 4.56 -9.19 21.85
CA ASP A 356 4.15 -7.97 21.18
C ASP A 356 3.93 -8.13 19.66
N ASN A 357 3.91 -9.37 19.15
CA ASN A 357 3.68 -9.60 17.72
C ASN A 357 2.23 -9.22 17.32
N VAL A 358 2.07 -8.04 16.73
CA VAL A 358 0.78 -7.44 16.36
C VAL A 358 -0.07 -8.36 15.49
N GLU A 359 0.53 -8.96 14.45
CA GLU A 359 -0.21 -9.85 13.55
C GLU A 359 -0.62 -11.15 14.24
N GLY A 360 0.23 -11.71 15.09
CA GLY A 360 -0.10 -12.87 15.93
C GLY A 360 -1.25 -12.58 16.89
N LEU A 361 -1.25 -11.41 17.53
CA LEU A 361 -2.33 -10.96 18.42
C LEU A 361 -3.65 -10.78 17.68
N ILE A 362 -3.63 -10.15 16.49
CA ILE A 362 -4.83 -9.98 15.66
C ILE A 362 -5.40 -11.33 15.23
N LEU A 363 -4.55 -12.25 14.75
CA LEU A 363 -4.99 -13.57 14.30
C LEU A 363 -5.55 -14.42 15.44
N MET A 364 -4.95 -14.34 16.62
CA MET A 364 -5.47 -15.01 17.82
C MET A 364 -6.80 -14.41 18.26
N ALA A 365 -6.97 -13.08 18.17
CA ALA A 365 -8.24 -12.43 18.44
C ALA A 365 -9.32 -12.88 17.45
N ASP A 366 -8.99 -12.99 16.15
CA ASP A 366 -9.91 -13.50 15.13
C ASP A 366 -10.35 -14.94 15.44
N LEU A 367 -9.44 -15.83 15.89
CA LEU A 367 -9.80 -17.20 16.31
C LEU A 367 -10.73 -17.21 17.54
N ALA A 368 -10.47 -16.35 18.53
CA ALA A 368 -11.34 -16.21 19.69
C ALA A 368 -12.73 -15.70 19.29
N MET A 369 -12.81 -14.68 18.42
CA MET A 369 -14.08 -14.18 17.90
C MET A 369 -14.89 -15.26 17.17
N GLU A 370 -14.25 -16.05 16.29
CA GLU A 370 -14.90 -17.16 15.58
C GLU A 370 -15.48 -18.19 16.57
N ARG A 371 -14.71 -18.60 17.57
CA ARG A 371 -15.19 -19.52 18.63
C ARG A 371 -16.33 -18.92 19.45
N GLY A 372 -16.28 -17.63 19.74
CA GLY A 372 -17.34 -16.94 20.48
C GLY A 372 -18.65 -16.86 19.70
N LEU A 373 -18.57 -16.72 18.37
CA LEU A 373 -19.75 -16.74 17.48
C LEU A 373 -20.35 -18.13 17.35
N ASP A 374 -19.51 -19.18 17.36
CA ASP A 374 -19.94 -20.58 17.28
C ASP A 374 -20.31 -21.18 18.66
N ALA A 375 -20.16 -20.42 19.74
CA ALA A 375 -20.39 -20.89 21.10
C ALA A 375 -21.87 -21.28 21.34
N ALA A 376 -22.08 -22.47 21.91
CA ALA A 376 -23.41 -22.97 22.24
C ALA A 376 -24.01 -22.34 23.52
N ASP A 377 -23.17 -21.74 24.37
CA ASP A 377 -23.58 -21.12 25.61
C ASP A 377 -22.97 -19.71 25.79
N GLU A 378 -23.69 -18.89 26.54
CA GLU A 378 -23.33 -17.48 26.76
C GLU A 378 -22.04 -17.31 27.56
N ALA A 379 -21.69 -18.29 28.41
CA ALA A 379 -20.48 -18.21 29.21
C ALA A 379 -19.24 -18.37 28.33
N GLU A 380 -19.26 -19.30 27.37
CA GLU A 380 -18.19 -19.45 26.39
C GLU A 380 -18.10 -18.25 25.45
N ARG A 381 -19.23 -17.75 24.95
CA ARG A 381 -19.26 -16.51 24.16
C ARG A 381 -18.60 -15.35 24.90
N THR A 382 -18.97 -15.14 26.17
CA THR A 382 -18.40 -14.08 27.03
C THR A 382 -16.91 -14.27 27.26
N ARG A 383 -16.45 -15.51 27.49
CA ARG A 383 -15.02 -15.82 27.66
C ARG A 383 -14.22 -15.46 26.41
N GLN A 384 -14.70 -15.87 25.24
CA GLN A 384 -14.03 -15.61 23.97
C GLN A 384 -14.04 -14.12 23.60
N GLU A 385 -15.14 -13.42 23.86
CA GLU A 385 -15.23 -11.97 23.72
C GLU A 385 -14.17 -11.25 24.58
N ALA A 386 -14.04 -11.63 25.86
CA ALA A 386 -13.05 -11.03 26.76
C ALA A 386 -11.62 -11.30 26.28
N LEU A 387 -11.34 -12.51 25.80
CA LEU A 387 -10.03 -12.87 25.24
C LEU A 387 -9.69 -12.05 23.99
N ALA A 388 -10.62 -11.99 23.03
CA ALA A 388 -10.44 -11.19 21.81
C ALA A 388 -10.20 -9.71 22.14
N ARG A 389 -10.96 -9.14 23.08
CA ARG A 389 -10.80 -7.75 23.53
C ARG A 389 -9.41 -7.50 24.12
N ASP A 390 -8.91 -8.41 24.97
CA ASP A 390 -7.58 -8.28 25.55
C ASP A 390 -6.46 -8.36 24.50
N LEU A 391 -6.57 -9.31 23.57
CA LEU A 391 -5.61 -9.48 22.48
C LEU A 391 -5.55 -8.24 21.56
N LEU A 392 -6.70 -7.66 21.20
CA LEU A 392 -6.75 -6.43 20.41
C LEU A 392 -6.20 -5.21 21.18
N ARG A 393 -6.43 -5.14 22.50
CA ARG A 393 -5.83 -4.13 23.36
C ARG A 393 -4.31 -4.26 23.42
N ARG A 394 -3.79 -5.48 23.51
CA ARG A 394 -2.34 -5.76 23.45
C ARG A 394 -1.75 -5.40 22.10
N ALA A 395 -2.44 -5.71 21.00
CA ALA A 395 -2.00 -5.33 19.66
C ALA A 395 -1.86 -3.81 19.52
N LEU A 396 -2.85 -3.06 20.01
CA LEU A 396 -2.83 -1.60 20.03
C LEU A 396 -1.70 -1.03 20.91
N ALA A 397 -1.38 -1.70 22.02
CA ALA A 397 -0.27 -1.30 22.88
C ALA A 397 1.10 -1.59 22.24
N ALA A 398 1.20 -2.66 21.45
CA ALA A 398 2.42 -3.07 20.76
C ALA A 398 2.76 -2.13 19.58
N ASP A 399 1.78 -1.82 18.73
CA ASP A 399 1.96 -0.85 17.65
C ASP A 399 0.66 -0.06 17.42
N PRO A 400 0.50 1.12 18.04
CA PRO A 400 -0.68 1.95 17.85
C PRO A 400 -0.77 2.58 16.46
N THR A 401 0.20 2.35 15.56
CA THR A 401 0.24 2.91 14.19
C THR A 401 -0.10 1.88 13.11
N ASP A 402 -0.26 0.60 13.47
CA ASP A 402 -0.64 -0.46 12.52
C ASP A 402 -2.15 -0.39 12.20
N GLY A 403 -2.48 -0.07 10.95
CA GLY A 403 -3.87 0.08 10.49
C GLY A 403 -4.70 -1.20 10.54
N ARG A 404 -4.07 -2.37 10.58
CA ARG A 404 -4.78 -3.66 10.63
C ARG A 404 -5.55 -3.85 11.94
N ILE A 405 -5.14 -3.15 13.00
CA ILE A 405 -5.79 -3.19 14.31
C ILE A 405 -7.17 -2.55 14.23
N ASP A 406 -7.33 -1.44 13.52
CA ASP A 406 -8.64 -0.77 13.36
C ASP A 406 -9.63 -1.68 12.63
N SER A 407 -9.17 -2.32 11.56
CA SER A 407 -9.95 -3.30 10.83
C SER A 407 -10.38 -4.47 11.73
N ALA A 408 -9.48 -4.96 12.58
CA ALA A 408 -9.80 -6.02 13.54
C ALA A 408 -10.81 -5.56 14.60
N GLN A 409 -10.66 -4.34 15.14
CA GLN A 409 -11.62 -3.76 16.07
C GLN A 409 -12.99 -3.49 15.41
N ALA A 410 -13.01 -3.09 14.14
CA ALA A 410 -14.25 -2.94 13.38
C ALA A 410 -14.96 -4.29 13.20
N ARG A 411 -14.22 -5.36 12.87
CA ARG A 411 -14.77 -6.73 12.84
C ARG A 411 -15.32 -7.16 14.20
N PHE A 412 -14.59 -6.90 15.29
CA PHE A 412 -15.03 -7.18 16.66
C PHE A 412 -16.38 -6.51 16.98
N ARG A 413 -16.53 -5.22 16.68
CA ARG A 413 -17.79 -4.50 16.88
C ARG A 413 -18.91 -5.05 16.00
N ARG A 414 -18.62 -5.37 14.72
CA ARG A 414 -19.60 -5.93 13.78
C ARG A 414 -20.11 -7.32 14.21
N ALA A 415 -19.29 -8.08 14.92
CA ALA A 415 -19.68 -9.37 15.51
C ALA A 415 -20.65 -9.23 16.71
N GLY A 416 -20.98 -8.01 17.13
CA GLY A 416 -21.86 -7.74 18.26
C GLY A 416 -21.19 -7.91 19.62
N PHE A 417 -19.87 -7.99 19.66
CA PHE A 417 -19.07 -7.93 20.88
C PHE A 417 -18.90 -6.47 21.32
N GLN A 418 -18.89 -6.22 22.63
CA GLN A 418 -18.93 -4.86 23.20
C GLN A 418 -17.57 -4.35 23.69
#